data_AF-A0A2N9MKV1-F1
#
_entry.id   AF-A0A2N9MKV1-F1
#
_cell.length_a   1.000
_cell.length_b   1.000
_cell.length_c   1.000
_cell.angle_alpha   90.00
_cell.angle_beta   90.00
_cell.angle_gamma   90.00
#
_symmetry.space_group_name_H-M   'P 1'
#
loop_
_entity.id
_entity.type
_entity.pdbx_description
1 polymer ?
#
loop_
_entity_poly.entity_id
_entity_poly.type
_entity_poly.pdbx_seq_one_letter_code
_entity_poly.pdbx_strand_id
1 'polypeptide(L)'
;MAEFEGLQVPFDELQELWQSQSSRLPLGIDASGLSSELRRFGRQQTWINLIKVAVLIRLFWRILTASHWAPLAVSGLLLMYVGLVTYLVLDWRNQIGLSRLNFSAPSVEFIRDARLRLQHQLNPMRRVFWLLVVTVGGGFNLMMLADHGSSLLGRISEHLIATTLPFGAYVLGQRIRQFRFKRECGAVMERLDTLLRELEEKSS
;
A
#
# COMPACT_ATOMS: atom_id res chain seq x y z
N MET A 1 -10.92 -44.18 27.98
CA MET A 1 -12.12 -43.96 27.15
C MET A 1 -12.81 -42.75 27.72
N ALA A 2 -12.62 -41.59 27.09
CA ALA A 2 -13.25 -40.34 27.53
C ALA A 2 -14.64 -40.27 26.88
N GLU A 3 -15.66 -40.12 27.71
CA GLU A 3 -17.05 -39.93 27.30
C GLU A 3 -17.18 -38.63 26.50
N PHE A 4 -17.49 -38.76 25.22
CA PHE A 4 -18.09 -37.68 24.46
C PHE A 4 -19.57 -37.61 24.87
N GLU A 5 -19.85 -36.96 25.99
CA GLU A 5 -21.19 -36.44 26.27
C GLU A 5 -21.53 -35.43 25.17
N GLY A 6 -22.26 -35.92 24.17
CA GLY A 6 -22.79 -35.10 23.11
C GLY A 6 -23.77 -34.09 23.69
N LEU A 7 -23.32 -32.84 23.80
CA LEU A 7 -24.19 -31.68 23.92
C LEU A 7 -25.17 -31.69 22.73
N GLN A 8 -26.33 -32.33 22.93
CA GLN A 8 -27.49 -32.15 22.06
C GLN A 8 -28.03 -30.76 22.34
N VAL A 9 -27.47 -29.78 21.64
CA VAL A 9 -28.04 -28.43 21.63
C VAL A 9 -29.42 -28.53 21.00
N PRO A 10 -30.51 -28.16 21.71
CA PRO A 10 -31.86 -28.23 21.16
C PRO A 10 -31.94 -27.44 19.86
N PHE A 11 -32.62 -28.01 18.86
CA PHE A 11 -32.79 -27.37 17.55
C PHE A 11 -33.40 -25.96 17.67
N ASP A 12 -34.28 -25.75 18.65
CA ASP A 12 -34.90 -24.46 18.93
C ASP A 12 -33.88 -23.41 19.37
N GLU A 13 -32.86 -23.80 20.14
CA GLU A 13 -31.77 -22.93 20.60
C GLU A 13 -30.82 -22.59 19.44
N LEU A 14 -30.55 -23.57 18.56
CA LEU A 14 -29.83 -23.34 17.31
C LEU A 14 -30.62 -22.46 16.33
N GLN A 15 -31.94 -22.59 16.31
CA GLN A 15 -32.82 -21.79 15.47
C GLN A 15 -32.93 -20.35 15.99
N GLU A 16 -32.99 -20.14 17.31
CA GLU A 16 -32.89 -18.82 17.92
C GLU A 16 -31.52 -18.17 17.71
N LEU A 17 -30.43 -18.93 17.84
CA LEU A 17 -29.08 -18.47 17.52
C LEU A 17 -28.95 -18.10 16.03
N TRP A 18 -29.55 -18.89 15.14
CA TRP A 18 -29.52 -18.61 13.70
C TRP A 18 -30.39 -17.42 13.31
N GLN A 19 -31.55 -17.24 13.95
CA GLN A 19 -32.42 -16.09 13.71
C GLN A 19 -31.88 -14.80 14.35
N SER A 20 -31.24 -14.88 15.51
CA SER A 20 -30.55 -13.75 16.14
C SER A 20 -29.25 -13.37 15.42
N GLN A 21 -28.63 -14.30 14.68
CA GLN A 21 -27.52 -14.03 13.77
C GLN A 21 -27.91 -13.25 12.51
N SER A 22 -29.19 -12.89 12.32
CA SER A 22 -29.64 -12.10 11.16
C SER A 22 -28.96 -10.73 11.15
N SER A 23 -27.78 -10.74 10.52
CA SER A 23 -26.88 -9.65 10.23
C SER A 23 -27.47 -8.82 9.09
N ARG A 24 -28.70 -8.34 9.30
CA ARG A 24 -29.28 -7.31 8.48
C ARG A 24 -28.55 -6.04 8.87
N LEU A 25 -27.76 -5.53 7.90
CA LEU A 25 -27.18 -4.20 7.90
C LEU A 25 -28.10 -3.21 8.61
N PRO A 26 -27.58 -2.33 9.49
CA PRO A 26 -28.34 -1.17 9.93
C PRO A 26 -29.01 -0.51 8.72
N LEU A 27 -30.33 -0.36 8.78
CA LEU A 27 -31.15 0.26 7.73
C LEU A 27 -30.53 1.62 7.36
N GLY A 28 -30.02 1.76 6.13
CA GLY A 28 -29.44 3.00 5.61
C GLY A 28 -28.05 2.91 4.97
N ILE A 29 -27.39 1.74 5.02
CA ILE A 29 -26.01 1.61 4.51
C ILE A 29 -26.01 1.04 3.09
N ASP A 30 -25.58 1.87 2.13
CA ASP A 30 -25.35 1.46 0.75
C ASP A 30 -24.00 0.72 0.60
N ALA A 31 -23.99 -0.56 1.00
CA ALA A 31 -22.84 -1.44 0.86
C ALA A 31 -22.37 -1.61 -0.60
N SER A 32 -23.33 -1.60 -1.54
CA SER A 32 -23.06 -1.57 -2.99
C SER A 32 -22.33 -0.30 -3.40
N GLY A 33 -22.76 0.86 -2.90
CA GLY A 33 -22.13 2.15 -3.12
C GLY A 33 -20.67 2.15 -2.65
N LEU A 34 -20.41 1.68 -1.43
CA LEU A 34 -19.06 1.63 -0.86
C LEU A 34 -18.12 0.70 -1.67
N SER A 35 -18.61 -0.48 -2.07
CA SER A 35 -17.84 -1.39 -2.92
C SER A 35 -17.57 -0.77 -4.31
N SER A 36 -18.53 -0.05 -4.87
CA SER A 36 -18.37 0.63 -6.16
C SER A 36 -17.33 1.77 -6.09
N GLU A 37 -17.28 2.51 -4.98
CA GLU A 37 -16.29 3.56 -4.73
C GLU A 37 -14.87 2.99 -4.63
N LEU A 38 -14.69 1.88 -3.91
CA LEU A 38 -13.39 1.19 -3.83
C LEU A 38 -12.96 0.62 -5.18
N ARG A 39 -13.89 0.08 -5.98
CA ARG A 39 -13.58 -0.37 -7.35
C ARG A 39 -13.17 0.80 -8.24
N ARG A 40 -13.84 1.96 -8.13
CA ARG A 40 -13.47 3.19 -8.85
C ARG A 40 -12.07 3.65 -8.44
N PHE A 41 -11.78 3.67 -7.14
CA PHE A 41 -10.45 3.96 -6.60
C PHE A 41 -9.39 2.99 -7.17
N GLY A 42 -9.68 1.69 -7.19
CA GLY A 42 -8.79 0.68 -7.77
C GLY A 42 -8.46 0.91 -9.25
N ARG A 43 -9.46 1.32 -10.05
CA ARG A 43 -9.25 1.68 -11.47
C ARG A 43 -8.36 2.91 -11.63
N GLN A 44 -8.62 3.98 -10.87
CA GLN A 44 -7.80 5.19 -10.90
C GLN A 44 -6.35 4.89 -10.48
N GLN A 45 -6.18 4.08 -9.45
CA GLN A 45 -4.86 3.72 -8.94
C GLN A 45 -4.08 2.83 -9.93
N THR A 46 -4.78 1.97 -10.68
CA THR A 46 -4.18 1.20 -11.79
C THR A 46 -3.62 2.13 -12.86
N TRP A 47 -4.39 3.14 -13.28
CA TRP A 47 -3.92 4.15 -14.23
C TRP A 47 -2.68 4.91 -13.73
N ILE A 48 -2.69 5.33 -12.46
CA ILE A 48 -1.53 6.00 -11.84
C ILE A 48 -0.30 5.08 -11.86
N ASN A 49 -0.46 3.79 -11.56
CA ASN A 49 0.65 2.84 -11.58
C ASN A 49 1.18 2.58 -13.00
N LEU A 50 0.31 2.52 -14.01
CA LEU A 50 0.73 2.45 -15.41
C LEU A 50 1.60 3.66 -15.81
N ILE A 51 1.19 4.86 -15.39
CA ILE A 51 1.99 6.08 -15.61
C ILE A 51 3.36 5.96 -14.92
N LYS A 52 3.41 5.51 -13.66
CA LYS A 52 4.68 5.29 -12.95
C LYS A 52 5.60 4.32 -13.69
N VAL A 53 5.05 3.20 -14.19
CA VAL A 53 5.81 2.20 -14.97
C VAL A 53 6.35 2.82 -16.26
N ALA A 54 5.52 3.55 -17.00
CA ALA A 54 5.94 4.21 -18.24
C ALA A 54 7.07 5.22 -18.00
N VAL A 55 6.95 6.04 -16.94
CA VAL A 55 8.01 6.98 -16.53
C VAL A 55 9.28 6.23 -16.15
N LEU A 56 9.17 5.13 -15.39
CA LEU A 56 10.32 4.33 -14.97
C LEU A 56 11.07 3.74 -16.17
N ILE A 57 10.35 3.15 -17.14
CA ILE A 57 10.93 2.60 -18.38
C ILE A 57 11.63 3.70 -19.18
N ARG A 58 10.98 4.86 -19.34
CA ARG A 58 11.55 6.00 -20.07
C ARG A 58 12.84 6.50 -19.41
N LEU A 59 12.86 6.64 -18.08
CA LEU A 59 14.05 7.07 -17.34
C LEU A 59 15.18 6.04 -17.44
N PHE A 60 14.87 4.76 -17.32
CA PHE A 60 15.85 3.69 -17.48
C PHE A 60 16.52 3.74 -18.85
N TRP A 61 15.74 3.83 -19.92
CA TRP A 61 16.28 3.93 -21.28
C TRP A 61 17.17 5.16 -21.44
N ARG A 62 16.70 6.33 -20.99
CA ARG A 62 17.45 7.59 -21.10
C ARG A 62 18.79 7.53 -20.36
N ILE A 63 18.79 7.01 -19.14
CA ILE A 63 20.01 6.90 -18.32
C ILE A 63 20.96 5.86 -18.91
N LEU A 64 20.43 4.72 -19.36
CA LEU A 64 21.23 3.66 -20.01
C LEU A 64 21.94 4.19 -21.28
N THR A 65 21.23 4.96 -22.11
CA THR A 65 21.84 5.56 -23.31
C THR A 65 22.88 6.64 -22.97
N ALA A 66 22.69 7.36 -21.86
CA ALA A 66 23.59 8.43 -21.45
C ALA A 66 24.84 7.92 -20.70
N SER A 67 24.79 6.71 -20.14
CA SER A 67 25.91 6.16 -19.36
C SER A 67 27.05 5.61 -20.22
N HIS A 68 26.94 5.69 -21.55
CA HIS A 68 27.91 5.15 -22.51
C HIS A 68 28.31 3.69 -22.24
N TRP A 69 27.43 2.91 -21.59
CA TRP A 69 27.68 1.51 -21.20
C TRP A 69 28.85 1.29 -20.23
N ALA A 70 29.27 2.32 -19.48
CA ALA A 70 30.27 2.14 -18.44
C ALA A 70 29.80 1.08 -17.41
N PRO A 71 30.58 0.01 -17.12
CA PRO A 71 30.11 -1.12 -16.31
C PRO A 71 29.60 -0.74 -14.92
N LEU A 72 30.27 0.21 -14.26
CA LEU A 72 29.88 0.75 -12.95
C LEU A 72 28.54 1.50 -13.02
N ALA A 73 28.36 2.35 -14.03
CA ALA A 73 27.12 3.11 -14.23
C ALA A 73 25.94 2.18 -14.57
N VAL A 74 26.17 1.16 -15.41
CA VAL A 74 25.15 0.15 -15.74
C VAL A 74 24.76 -0.65 -14.50
N SER A 75 25.74 -1.08 -13.69
CA SER A 75 25.48 -1.81 -12.44
C SER A 75 24.68 -0.96 -11.44
N GLY A 76 25.05 0.32 -11.30
CA GLY A 76 24.32 1.28 -10.46
C GLY A 76 22.88 1.51 -10.93
N LEU A 77 22.69 1.67 -12.25
CA LEU A 77 21.36 1.81 -12.86
C LEU A 77 20.50 0.56 -12.62
N LEU A 78 21.05 -0.64 -12.82
CA LEU A 78 20.33 -1.90 -12.59
C LEU A 78 19.92 -2.06 -11.12
N LEU A 79 20.84 -1.80 -10.19
CA LEU A 79 20.56 -1.85 -8.76
C LEU A 79 19.41 -0.89 -8.38
N MET A 80 19.47 0.35 -8.85
CA MET A 80 18.42 1.33 -8.64
C MET A 80 17.08 0.87 -9.25
N TYR A 81 17.11 0.34 -10.47
CA TYR A 81 15.91 -0.10 -11.17
C TYR A 81 15.24 -1.28 -10.47
N VAL A 82 16.00 -2.27 -10.02
CA VAL A 82 15.49 -3.41 -9.24
C VAL A 82 14.79 -2.93 -7.97
N GLY A 83 15.39 -1.96 -7.26
CA GLY A 83 14.79 -1.34 -6.08
C GLY A 83 13.45 -0.67 -6.36
N LEU A 84 13.40 0.16 -7.41
CA LEU A 84 12.20 0.89 -7.80
C LEU A 84 11.08 -0.03 -8.31
N VAL A 85 11.42 -1.06 -9.10
CA VAL A 85 10.47 -2.08 -9.56
C VAL A 85 9.92 -2.87 -8.38
N THR A 86 10.78 -3.34 -7.48
CA THR A 86 10.37 -4.07 -6.26
C THR A 86 9.38 -3.23 -5.45
N TYR A 87 9.70 -1.95 -5.24
CA TYR A 87 8.80 -1.03 -4.57
C TYR A 87 7.45 -0.90 -5.31
N LEU A 88 7.46 -0.72 -6.62
CA LEU A 88 6.24 -0.55 -7.42
C LEU A 88 5.35 -1.79 -7.36
N VAL A 89 5.94 -2.99 -7.43
CA VAL A 89 5.22 -4.27 -7.30
C VAL A 89 4.58 -4.39 -5.91
N LEU A 90 5.33 -4.09 -4.84
CA LEU A 90 4.80 -4.15 -3.47
C LEU A 90 3.68 -3.12 -3.24
N ASP A 91 3.86 -1.89 -3.71
CA ASP A 91 2.85 -0.82 -3.64
C ASP A 91 1.58 -1.23 -4.39
N TRP A 92 1.73 -1.76 -5.60
CA TRP A 92 0.60 -2.20 -6.42
C TRP A 92 -0.13 -3.39 -5.80
N ARG A 93 0.58 -4.40 -5.28
CA ARG A 93 -0.03 -5.55 -4.59
C ARG A 93 -0.89 -5.10 -3.41
N ASN A 94 -0.38 -4.17 -2.61
CA ASN A 94 -1.10 -3.63 -1.45
C ASN A 94 -2.35 -2.82 -1.86
N GLN A 95 -2.32 -2.18 -3.04
CA GLN A 95 -3.48 -1.45 -3.58
C GLN A 95 -4.55 -2.37 -4.16
N ILE A 96 -4.17 -3.47 -4.84
CA ILE A 96 -5.12 -4.48 -5.36
C ILE A 96 -5.86 -5.16 -4.22
N GLY A 97 -5.18 -5.47 -3.10
CA GLY A 97 -5.82 -6.07 -1.93
C GLY A 97 -6.96 -5.23 -1.37
N LEU A 98 -6.87 -3.89 -1.49
CA LEU A 98 -7.89 -2.96 -1.01
C LEU A 98 -9.08 -2.85 -1.96
N SER A 99 -8.83 -2.78 -3.28
CA SER A 99 -9.89 -2.63 -4.28
C SER A 99 -10.78 -3.87 -4.43
N ARG A 100 -10.35 -5.01 -3.88
CA ARG A 100 -11.10 -6.27 -3.86
C ARG A 100 -11.95 -6.49 -2.60
N LEU A 101 -11.95 -5.56 -1.64
CA LEU A 101 -12.81 -5.66 -0.46
C LEU A 101 -14.30 -5.64 -0.89
N ASN A 102 -15.02 -6.71 -0.54
CA ASN A 102 -16.43 -6.88 -0.88
C ASN A 102 -17.29 -6.66 0.37
N PHE A 103 -18.13 -5.62 0.34
CA PHE A 103 -19.00 -5.23 1.45
C PHE A 103 -20.38 -5.89 1.38
N SER A 104 -20.61 -6.88 0.51
CA SER A 104 -21.93 -7.50 0.33
C SER A 104 -22.49 -8.21 1.57
N ALA A 105 -21.65 -8.54 2.55
CA ALA A 105 -22.05 -9.06 3.86
C ALA A 105 -21.01 -8.67 4.93
N PRO A 106 -21.08 -7.47 5.52
CA PRO A 106 -20.04 -7.01 6.43
C PRO A 106 -20.24 -7.59 7.83
N SER A 107 -19.31 -8.44 8.27
CA SER A 107 -19.17 -8.80 9.69
C SER A 107 -18.36 -7.74 10.45
N VAL A 108 -18.45 -7.73 11.79
CA VAL A 108 -17.62 -6.87 12.64
C VAL A 108 -16.13 -7.13 12.39
N GLU A 109 -15.72 -8.39 12.20
CA GLU A 109 -14.33 -8.73 11.88
C GLU A 109 -13.92 -8.22 10.50
N PHE A 110 -14.82 -8.27 9.52
CA PHE A 110 -14.56 -7.73 8.20
C PHE A 110 -14.36 -6.20 8.24
N ILE A 111 -15.16 -5.47 9.01
CA ILE A 111 -15.00 -4.02 9.18
C ILE A 111 -13.69 -3.69 9.90
N ARG A 112 -13.33 -4.44 10.96
CA ARG A 112 -12.03 -4.29 11.65
C ARG A 112 -10.85 -4.57 10.73
N ASP A 113 -10.90 -5.64 9.93
CA ASP A 113 -9.85 -5.97 8.96
C ASP A 113 -9.75 -4.93 7.83
N ALA A 114 -10.88 -4.46 7.30
CA ALA A 114 -10.93 -3.39 6.30
C ALA A 114 -10.29 -2.09 6.84
N ARG A 115 -10.61 -1.70 8.09
CA ARG A 115 -10.02 -0.55 8.77
C ARG A 115 -8.51 -0.70 8.95
N LEU A 116 -8.06 -1.86 9.43
CA LEU A 116 -6.62 -2.14 9.60
C LEU A 116 -5.87 -2.08 8.28
N ARG A 117 -6.43 -2.63 7.20
CA ARG A 117 -5.83 -2.58 5.85
C ARG A 117 -5.76 -1.16 5.31
N LEU A 118 -6.81 -0.36 5.51
CA LEU A 118 -6.84 1.05 5.15
C LEU A 118 -5.77 1.84 5.93
N GLN A 119 -5.64 1.61 7.24
CA GLN A 119 -4.60 2.25 8.06
C GLN A 119 -3.19 1.80 7.66
N HIS A 120 -2.99 0.53 7.29
CA HIS A 120 -1.70 0.05 6.79
C HIS A 120 -1.25 0.76 5.50
N GLN A 121 -2.19 1.29 4.71
CA GLN A 121 -1.86 2.10 3.54
C GLN A 121 -1.30 3.49 3.87
N LEU A 122 -1.39 3.98 5.11
CA LEU A 122 -0.72 5.21 5.50
C LEU A 122 0.80 5.03 5.61
N ASN A 123 1.29 3.82 5.90
CA ASN A 123 2.72 3.57 6.11
C ASN A 123 3.28 2.33 5.37
N PRO A 124 2.94 2.09 4.09
CA PRO A 124 3.42 0.90 3.36
C PRO A 124 4.94 0.93 3.17
N MET A 125 5.54 2.13 3.14
CA MET A 125 6.95 2.31 2.90
C MET A 125 7.82 2.02 4.11
N ARG A 126 7.30 1.99 5.35
CA ARG A 126 8.15 1.87 6.55
C ARG A 126 9.01 0.61 6.53
N ARG A 127 8.47 -0.51 6.03
CA ARG A 127 9.19 -1.80 5.92
C ARG A 127 10.13 -1.87 4.71
N VAL A 128 9.82 -1.16 3.63
CA VAL A 128 10.57 -1.21 2.35
C VAL A 128 11.55 -0.05 2.21
N PHE A 129 11.51 0.92 3.11
CA PHE A 129 12.32 2.14 3.05
C PHE A 129 13.81 1.84 2.98
N TRP A 130 14.31 0.94 3.84
CA TRP A 130 15.73 0.58 3.84
C TRP A 130 16.17 -0.10 2.54
N LEU A 131 15.31 -0.97 1.98
CA LEU A 131 15.57 -1.56 0.67
C LEU A 131 15.72 -0.45 -0.38
N LEU A 132 14.80 0.51 -0.42
CA LEU A 132 14.87 1.65 -1.35
C LEU A 132 16.12 2.52 -1.13
N VAL A 133 16.47 2.85 0.10
CA VAL A 133 17.67 3.64 0.42
C VAL A 133 18.92 2.93 -0.09
N VAL A 134 19.06 1.63 0.19
CA VAL A 134 20.22 0.86 -0.24
C VAL A 134 20.28 0.73 -1.76
N THR A 135 19.17 0.37 -2.42
CA THR A 135 19.17 0.16 -3.87
C THR A 135 19.26 1.46 -4.66
N VAL A 136 18.49 2.50 -4.29
CA VAL A 136 18.46 3.77 -5.02
C VAL A 136 19.68 4.60 -4.66
N GLY A 137 19.97 4.75 -3.36
CA GLY A 137 21.17 5.46 -2.91
C GLY A 137 22.43 4.77 -3.39
N GLY A 138 22.58 3.47 -3.16
CA GLY A 138 23.73 2.69 -3.62
C GLY A 138 23.87 2.72 -5.15
N GLY A 139 22.77 2.56 -5.89
CA GLY A 139 22.78 2.63 -7.34
C GLY A 139 23.24 3.99 -7.88
N PHE A 140 22.74 5.08 -7.29
CA PHE A 140 23.14 6.44 -7.67
C PHE A 140 24.60 6.72 -7.31
N ASN A 141 25.06 6.28 -6.15
CA ASN A 141 26.47 6.40 -5.74
C ASN A 141 27.39 5.64 -6.71
N LEU A 142 27.03 4.42 -7.14
CA LEU A 142 27.79 3.65 -8.14
C LEU A 142 27.85 4.35 -9.50
N MET A 143 26.76 5.02 -9.91
CA MET A 143 26.75 5.81 -11.14
C MET A 143 27.68 7.02 -11.04
N MET A 144 27.72 7.72 -9.92
CA MET A 144 28.63 8.87 -9.72
C MET A 144 30.10 8.43 -9.67
N LEU A 145 30.40 7.24 -9.12
CA LEU A 145 31.77 6.68 -9.14
C LEU A 145 32.29 6.38 -10.54
N ALA A 146 31.39 6.17 -11.52
CA ALA A 146 31.80 5.98 -12.91
C ALA A 146 32.30 7.27 -13.55
N ASP A 147 31.93 8.44 -13.03
CA ASP A 147 32.37 9.73 -13.54
C ASP A 147 33.71 10.14 -12.92
N HIS A 148 34.72 10.25 -13.77
CA HIS A 148 36.09 10.57 -13.37
C HIS A 148 36.40 12.07 -13.48
N GLY A 149 35.49 12.89 -14.03
CA GLY A 149 35.75 14.29 -14.36
C GLY A 149 35.57 15.31 -13.22
N SER A 150 34.92 14.91 -12.11
CA SER A 150 34.57 15.83 -11.02
C SER A 150 35.69 16.04 -9.99
N SER A 151 35.74 17.25 -9.41
CA SER A 151 36.64 17.57 -8.30
C SER A 151 36.25 16.80 -7.02
N LEU A 152 37.18 16.63 -6.08
CA LEU A 152 36.92 15.89 -4.84
C LEU A 152 35.75 16.48 -4.03
N LEU A 153 35.65 17.80 -3.94
CA LEU A 153 34.51 18.48 -3.31
C LEU A 153 33.20 18.24 -4.08
N GLY A 154 33.25 18.26 -5.41
CA GLY A 154 32.10 17.93 -6.27
C GLY A 154 31.59 16.52 -5.99
N ARG A 155 32.49 15.52 -5.96
CA ARG A 155 32.14 14.12 -5.66
C ARG A 155 31.50 13.97 -4.29
N ILE A 156 32.07 14.57 -3.26
CA ILE A 156 31.49 14.51 -1.90
C ILE A 156 30.07 15.07 -1.91
N SER A 157 29.85 16.21 -2.59
CA SER A 157 28.52 16.81 -2.69
C SER A 157 27.52 15.92 -3.43
N GLU A 158 27.92 15.30 -4.54
CA GLU A 158 27.11 14.38 -5.34
C GLU A 158 26.71 13.14 -4.53
N HIS A 159 27.66 12.54 -3.80
CA HIS A 159 27.43 11.40 -2.93
C HIS A 159 26.52 11.74 -1.74
N LEU A 160 26.66 12.93 -1.16
CA LEU A 160 25.75 13.41 -0.10
C LEU A 160 24.34 13.62 -0.63
N ILE A 161 24.18 14.22 -1.81
CA ILE A 161 22.86 14.37 -2.46
C ILE A 161 22.26 13.00 -2.75
N ALA A 162 23.02 12.09 -3.35
CA ALA A 162 22.60 10.72 -3.66
C ALA A 162 22.08 9.97 -2.42
N THR A 163 22.72 10.20 -1.28
CA THR A 163 22.40 9.53 -0.02
C THR A 163 21.20 10.17 0.68
N THR A 164 21.06 11.49 0.62
CA THR A 164 19.98 12.24 1.29
C THR A 164 18.68 12.28 0.48
N LEU A 165 18.75 12.21 -0.85
CA LEU A 165 17.60 12.30 -1.74
C LEU A 165 16.51 11.25 -1.45
N PRO A 166 16.82 9.96 -1.19
CA PRO A 166 15.82 8.97 -0.79
C PRO A 166 15.03 9.35 0.48
N PHE A 167 15.67 10.01 1.46
CA PHE A 167 15.01 10.46 2.68
C PHE A 167 14.05 11.61 2.40
N GLY A 168 14.49 12.60 1.62
CA GLY A 168 13.63 13.71 1.18
C GLY A 168 12.42 13.21 0.38
N ALA A 169 12.66 12.29 -0.56
CA ALA A 169 11.61 11.65 -1.35
C ALA A 169 10.64 10.85 -0.47
N TYR A 170 11.12 10.16 0.56
CA TYR A 170 10.27 9.43 1.51
C TYR A 170 9.35 10.37 2.30
N VAL A 171 9.89 11.45 2.87
CA VAL A 171 9.10 12.42 3.64
C VAL A 171 8.05 13.08 2.75
N LEU A 172 8.42 13.50 1.55
CA LEU A 172 7.50 14.12 0.60
C LEU A 172 6.42 13.13 0.14
N GLY A 173 6.82 11.91 -0.22
CA GLY A 173 5.91 10.84 -0.63
C GLY A 173 4.91 10.48 0.47
N GLN A 174 5.36 10.44 1.72
CA GLN A 174 4.50 10.24 2.89
C GLN A 174 3.46 11.36 3.03
N ARG A 175 3.88 12.62 2.95
CA ARG A 175 2.95 13.77 3.02
C ARG A 175 1.90 13.75 1.92
N ILE A 176 2.30 13.49 0.68
CA ILE A 176 1.38 13.40 -0.47
C ILE A 176 0.39 12.25 -0.26
N ARG A 177 0.87 11.09 0.22
CA ARG A 177 0.01 9.92 0.43
C ARG A 177 -0.98 10.15 1.56
N GLN A 178 -0.56 10.75 2.68
CA GLN A 178 -1.46 11.14 3.77
C GLN A 178 -2.51 12.15 3.31
N PHE A 179 -2.12 13.16 2.53
CA PHE A 179 -3.03 14.14 1.99
C PHE A 179 -4.08 13.49 1.06
N ARG A 180 -3.63 12.65 0.12
CA ARG A 180 -4.54 11.91 -0.77
C ARG A 180 -5.45 10.95 -0.01
N PHE A 181 -4.92 10.21 0.96
CA PHE A 181 -5.70 9.28 1.77
C PHE A 181 -6.80 10.00 2.54
N LYS A 182 -6.48 11.14 3.18
CA LYS A 182 -7.49 11.98 3.86
C LYS A 182 -8.59 12.43 2.90
N ARG A 183 -8.22 12.86 1.69
CA ARG A 183 -9.18 13.33 0.67
C ARG A 183 -10.04 12.21 0.07
N GLU A 184 -9.44 11.05 -0.18
CA GLU A 184 -10.07 9.96 -0.95
C GLU A 184 -10.74 8.90 -0.07
N CYS A 185 -10.17 8.61 1.12
CA CYS A 185 -10.64 7.57 2.04
C CYS A 185 -11.16 8.13 3.38
N GLY A 186 -11.06 9.45 3.63
CA GLY A 186 -11.51 10.05 4.89
C GLY A 186 -12.99 9.77 5.18
N ALA A 187 -13.86 10.04 4.20
CA ALA A 187 -15.30 9.78 4.33
C ALA A 187 -15.62 8.28 4.48
N VAL A 188 -14.85 7.39 3.85
CA VAL A 188 -15.01 5.94 3.98
C VAL A 188 -14.59 5.47 5.38
N MET A 189 -13.48 5.98 5.91
CA MET A 189 -13.01 5.69 7.26
C MET A 189 -13.99 6.18 8.32
N GLU A 190 -14.53 7.39 8.16
CA GLU A 190 -15.54 7.94 9.07
C GLU A 190 -16.81 7.07 9.08
N ARG A 191 -17.30 6.67 7.90
CA ARG A 191 -18.42 5.72 7.80
C ARG A 191 -18.11 4.38 8.48
N LEU A 192 -16.93 3.81 8.25
CA LEU A 192 -16.53 2.55 8.90
C LEU A 192 -16.43 2.68 10.43
N ASP A 193 -15.95 3.82 10.94
CA ASP A 193 -15.85 4.07 12.38
C ASP A 193 -17.25 4.22 13.02
N THR A 194 -18.20 4.87 12.35
CA THR A 194 -19.60 4.92 12.80
C THR A 194 -20.24 3.54 12.82
N LEU A 195 -20.05 2.74 11.76
CA LEU A 195 -20.60 1.38 11.67
C LEU A 195 -20.08 0.46 12.76
N LEU A 196 -18.79 0.57 13.07
CA LEU A 196 -18.16 -0.24 14.10
C LEU A 196 -18.73 0.10 15.48
N ARG A 197 -18.99 1.38 15.77
CA ARG A 197 -19.66 1.80 17.02
C ARG A 197 -21.10 1.28 17.12
N GLU A 198 -21.89 1.45 16.06
CA GLU A 198 -23.30 0.98 16.05
C GLU A 198 -23.42 -0.54 16.22
N LEU A 199 -22.48 -1.31 15.65
CA LEU A 199 -22.45 -2.77 15.80
C LEU A 199 -21.95 -3.20 17.19
N GLU A 200 -20.97 -2.49 17.76
CA GLU A 200 -20.49 -2.76 19.12
C GLU A 200 -21.56 -2.43 20.18
N GLU A 201 -22.30 -1.32 20.01
CA GLU A 201 -23.41 -0.92 20.88
C GLU A 201 -24.60 -1.88 20.81
N LYS A 202 -24.90 -2.49 19.66
CA LYS A 202 -25.95 -3.52 19.53
C LYS A 202 -25.56 -4.90 20.07
N SER A 203 -24.26 -5.14 20.25
CA SER A 203 -23.71 -6.41 20.73
C SER A 203 -23.45 -6.44 22.24
N SER A 204 -23.59 -5.28 22.91
CA SER A 204 -23.48 -5.12 24.37
C SER A 204 -24.86 -5.08 25.02
#